data_AF-A0A347ACK5-F1
#
_entry.id   AF-A0A347ACK5-F1
#
_cell.length_a   1.000
_cell.length_b   1.000
_cell.length_c   1.000
_cell.angle_alpha   90.00
_cell.angle_beta   90.00
_cell.angle_gamma   90.00
#
_symmetry.space_group_name_H-M   'P 1'
#
loop_
_entity.id
_entity.type
_entity.pdbx_description
1 polymer ?
#
loop_
_entity_poly.entity_id
_entity_poly.type
_entity_poly.pdbx_seq_one_letter_code
_entity_poly.pdbx_strand_id
1 'polypeptide(L)'
;MGYLICNKCKSYYKLRSGESAKNFVDQCDCGGKLRYVKNLDIVDPQWRPVQLKKKPTKKEILKNKIHSLSSIPLNLKNSLIQFKNNLQCRLQNRQNWNHNPNYASQTGNINSIINEINFNNIRWTVVISAALAITAIDAFTQGIFTLLILVILVAVGYLFNDRIIGIKNALITGAISFFFGSLFTSSFLLLIPLTIVGAINGAVCGWIGGYLKTRL
;
A
#
# COMPACT_ATOMS: atom_id res chain seq x y z
N MET A 1 30.17 17.16 -11.12
CA MET A 1 29.53 17.01 -12.44
C MET A 1 30.09 15.76 -13.10
N GLY A 2 29.36 15.10 -13.99
CA GLY A 2 29.84 13.90 -14.68
C GLY A 2 29.11 13.68 -16.00
N TYR A 3 29.62 12.75 -16.81
CA TYR A 3 29.18 12.54 -18.18
C TYR A 3 28.84 11.07 -18.42
N LEU A 4 27.86 10.81 -19.29
CA LEU A 4 27.57 9.51 -19.85
C LEU A 4 28.06 9.50 -21.30
N ILE A 5 28.91 8.53 -21.65
CA ILE A 5 29.51 8.43 -22.99
C ILE A 5 29.19 7.10 -23.66
N CYS A 6 29.04 7.14 -24.98
CA CYS A 6 28.99 5.96 -25.82
C CYS A 6 30.23 5.90 -26.71
N ASN A 7 31.07 4.87 -26.52
CA ASN A 7 32.29 4.71 -27.33
C ASN A 7 32.01 4.36 -28.80
N LYS A 8 30.84 3.77 -29.10
CA LYS A 8 30.48 3.29 -30.43
C LYS A 8 30.11 4.43 -31.39
N CYS A 9 29.28 5.37 -30.94
CA CYS A 9 28.86 6.53 -31.74
C CYS A 9 29.53 7.84 -31.32
N LYS A 10 30.51 7.77 -30.41
CA LYS A 10 31.22 8.92 -29.86
C LYS A 10 30.26 10.01 -29.38
N SER A 11 29.17 9.62 -28.72
CA SER A 11 28.21 10.56 -28.16
C SER A 11 28.42 10.74 -26.67
N TYR A 12 28.10 11.93 -26.16
CA TYR A 12 28.13 12.21 -24.73
C TYR A 12 26.89 12.95 -24.25
N TYR A 13 26.58 12.76 -22.97
CA TYR A 13 25.55 13.50 -22.26
C TYR A 13 26.10 14.00 -20.93
N LYS A 14 25.97 15.30 -20.69
CA LYS A 14 26.39 15.94 -19.44
C LYS A 14 25.24 15.84 -18.43
N LEU A 15 25.50 15.20 -17.29
CA LEU A 15 24.52 15.12 -16.20
C LEU A 15 24.33 16.50 -15.57
N ARG A 16 23.06 16.89 -15.35
CA ARG A 16 22.74 18.10 -14.60
C ARG A 16 23.02 17.90 -13.11
N SER A 17 23.13 19.01 -12.36
CA SER A 17 23.31 18.95 -10.91
C SER A 17 22.16 18.18 -10.27
N GLY A 18 22.47 17.14 -9.49
CA GLY A 18 21.48 16.26 -8.86
C GLY A 18 20.99 15.08 -9.70
N GLU A 19 21.37 14.95 -10.98
CA GLU A 19 21.02 13.77 -11.79
C GLU A 19 22.00 12.61 -11.58
N SER A 20 21.47 11.41 -11.35
CA SER A 20 22.26 10.18 -11.25
C SER A 20 22.36 9.48 -12.60
N ALA A 21 23.57 9.01 -12.96
CA ALA A 21 23.82 8.15 -14.12
C ALA A 21 22.89 6.92 -14.17
N LYS A 22 22.48 6.41 -13.02
CA LYS A 22 21.60 5.23 -12.88
C LYS A 22 20.17 5.46 -13.41
N ASN A 23 19.75 6.71 -13.55
CA ASN A 23 18.41 7.06 -14.01
C ASN A 23 18.26 6.98 -15.53
N PHE A 24 19.33 6.69 -16.26
CA PHE A 24 19.36 6.61 -17.72
C PHE A 24 19.40 5.16 -18.19
N VAL A 25 18.96 4.93 -19.43
CA VAL A 25 19.02 3.60 -20.07
C VAL A 25 20.48 3.19 -20.22
N ASP A 26 20.83 1.92 -20.01
CA ASP A 26 22.24 1.47 -20.04
C ASP A 26 22.81 1.37 -21.47
N GLN A 27 21.95 1.56 -22.47
CA GLN A 27 22.24 1.41 -23.89
C GLN A 27 21.85 2.67 -24.64
N CYS A 28 22.73 3.10 -25.54
CA CYS A 28 22.50 4.18 -26.49
C CYS A 28 21.63 3.68 -27.65
N ASP A 29 20.94 4.58 -28.36
CA ASP A 29 20.12 4.22 -29.53
C ASP A 29 20.92 3.53 -30.65
N CYS A 30 22.26 3.66 -30.69
CA CYS A 30 23.15 2.93 -31.61
C CYS A 30 23.46 1.47 -31.19
N GLY A 31 22.88 1.02 -30.07
CA GLY A 31 23.13 -0.28 -29.44
C GLY A 31 24.41 -0.37 -28.59
N GLY A 32 25.19 0.71 -28.47
CA GLY A 32 26.40 0.75 -27.64
C GLY A 32 26.08 0.95 -26.15
N LYS A 33 26.90 0.40 -25.25
CA LYS A 33 26.75 0.60 -23.79
C LYS A 33 27.19 2.01 -23.37
N LEU A 34 26.43 2.65 -22.48
CA LEU A 34 26.77 3.94 -21.90
C LEU A 34 27.67 3.74 -20.67
N ARG A 35 28.74 4.55 -20.59
CA ARG A 35 29.68 4.54 -19.46
C ARG A 35 29.68 5.89 -18.77
N TYR A 36 29.75 5.88 -17.45
CA TYR A 36 29.91 7.10 -16.65
C TYR A 36 31.39 7.48 -16.56
N VAL A 37 31.70 8.75 -16.82
CA VAL A 37 33.02 9.35 -16.62
C VAL A 37 32.90 10.64 -15.83
N LYS A 38 33.83 10.87 -14.91
CA LYS A 38 33.79 12.05 -14.00
C LYS A 38 34.15 13.33 -14.75
N ASN A 39 35.19 13.25 -15.58
CA ASN A 39 35.62 14.30 -16.49
C ASN A 39 35.72 13.71 -17.89
N LEU A 40 35.44 14.54 -18.88
CA LEU A 40 35.52 14.17 -20.29
C LEU A 40 36.53 15.15 -20.87
N ASP A 41 37.75 14.67 -21.15
CA ASP A 41 38.78 15.49 -21.75
C ASP A 41 38.40 15.69 -23.21
N ILE A 42 37.84 16.86 -23.53
CA ILE A 42 37.38 17.26 -24.86
C ILE A 42 38.61 17.60 -25.73
N VAL A 43 39.51 16.64 -25.89
CA VAL A 43 40.68 16.74 -26.76
C VAL A 43 40.39 16.05 -28.10
N ASP A 44 39.41 15.14 -28.14
CA ASP A 44 38.94 14.46 -29.35
C ASP A 44 37.73 15.22 -29.95
N PRO A 45 37.86 15.87 -31.14
CA PRO A 45 36.79 16.65 -31.76
C PRO A 45 35.61 15.80 -32.25
N GLN A 46 35.69 14.47 -32.17
CA GLN A 46 34.64 13.55 -32.65
C GLN A 46 33.45 13.41 -31.69
N TRP A 47 33.54 13.94 -30.46
CA TRP A 47 32.47 13.81 -29.46
C TRP A 47 31.27 14.70 -29.76
N ARG A 48 30.07 14.10 -29.86
CA ARG A 48 28.81 14.82 -30.13
C ARG A 48 27.85 14.78 -28.94
N PRO A 49 27.23 15.92 -28.56
CA PRO A 49 26.22 15.93 -27.51
C PRO A 49 24.94 15.21 -27.98
N VAL A 50 24.35 14.37 -27.13
CA VAL A 50 23.08 13.67 -27.42
C VAL A 50 22.11 13.78 -26.25
N GLN A 51 20.80 13.73 -26.51
CA GLN A 51 19.82 13.57 -25.45
C GLN A 51 19.62 12.08 -25.14
N LEU A 52 19.83 11.68 -23.87
CA LEU A 52 19.59 10.31 -23.45
C LEU A 52 18.18 10.14 -22.89
N LYS A 53 17.51 9.06 -23.30
CA LYS A 53 16.24 8.66 -22.71
C LYS A 53 16.47 8.25 -21.25
N LYS A 54 15.63 8.77 -20.35
CA LYS A 54 15.60 8.34 -18.95
C LYS A 54 14.89 6.98 -18.88
N LYS A 55 15.27 6.15 -17.91
CA LYS A 55 14.52 4.94 -17.59
C LYS A 55 13.11 5.36 -17.13
N PRO A 56 12.05 4.66 -17.59
CA PRO A 56 10.70 4.96 -17.13
C PRO A 56 10.62 4.79 -15.62
N THR A 57 9.95 5.73 -14.96
CA THR A 57 9.79 5.68 -13.51
C THR A 57 8.82 4.56 -13.11
N LYS A 58 8.96 4.01 -11.89
CA LYS A 58 8.01 3.02 -11.35
C LYS A 58 6.55 3.46 -11.49
N LYS A 59 6.29 4.77 -11.38
CA LYS A 59 4.97 5.39 -11.53
C LYS A 59 4.44 5.30 -12.98
N GLU A 60 5.29 5.53 -13.97
CA GLU A 60 4.91 5.40 -15.40
C GLU A 60 4.70 3.94 -15.78
N ILE A 61 5.54 3.03 -15.28
CA ILE A 61 5.38 1.58 -15.46
C ILE A 61 4.03 1.14 -14.88
N LEU A 62 3.67 1.62 -13.69
CA LEU A 62 2.39 1.34 -13.06
C LEU A 62 1.21 1.91 -13.88
N LYS A 63 1.31 3.15 -14.36
CA LYS A 63 0.28 3.80 -15.18
C LYS A 63 0.03 3.03 -16.48
N ASN A 64 1.10 2.59 -17.15
CA ASN A 64 0.99 1.81 -18.38
C ASN A 64 0.37 0.43 -18.11
N LYS A 65 0.70 -0.20 -16.97
CA LYS A 65 0.11 -1.48 -16.56
C LYS A 65 -1.39 -1.34 -16.23
N ILE A 66 -1.80 -0.22 -15.64
CA ILE A 66 -3.22 0.11 -15.40
C ILE A 66 -3.95 0.34 -16.73
N HIS A 67 -3.32 1.03 -17.69
CA HIS A 67 -3.91 1.23 -19.02
C HIS A 67 -4.08 -0.07 -19.79
N SER A 68 -3.17 -1.03 -19.66
CA SER A 68 -3.31 -2.37 -20.26
C SER A 68 -4.37 -3.25 -19.58
N LEU A 69 -4.81 -2.90 -18.37
CA LEU A 69 -5.92 -3.55 -17.67
C LEU A 69 -7.29 -3.04 -18.14
N SER A 70 -7.36 -2.23 -19.20
CA SER A 70 -8.63 -1.80 -19.80
C SER A 70 -9.41 -2.95 -20.48
N SER A 71 -8.91 -4.18 -20.47
CA SER A 71 -9.61 -5.39 -20.89
C SER A 71 -10.56 -5.98 -19.84
N ILE A 72 -10.72 -5.33 -18.68
CA ILE A 72 -11.72 -5.72 -17.67
C ILE A 72 -13.13 -5.69 -18.30
N PRO A 73 -13.98 -6.71 -18.06
CA PRO A 73 -15.31 -6.81 -18.67
C PRO A 73 -16.13 -5.53 -18.48
N LEU A 74 -16.83 -5.10 -19.53
CA LEU A 74 -17.61 -3.85 -19.56
C LEU A 74 -18.60 -3.75 -18.38
N ASN A 75 -19.16 -4.88 -17.95
CA ASN A 75 -20.05 -4.96 -16.78
C ASN A 75 -19.36 -4.62 -15.45
N LEU A 76 -18.10 -5.01 -15.28
CA LEU A 76 -17.31 -4.71 -14.07
C LEU A 76 -16.89 -3.24 -14.04
N LYS A 77 -16.56 -2.67 -15.21
CA LYS A 77 -16.27 -1.25 -15.35
C LYS A 77 -17.51 -0.40 -15.04
N ASN A 78 -18.68 -0.78 -15.56
CA ASN A 78 -19.94 -0.09 -15.27
C ASN A 78 -20.30 -0.21 -13.79
N SER A 79 -20.10 -1.37 -13.17
CA SER A 79 -20.33 -1.56 -11.73
C SER A 79 -19.37 -0.72 -10.87
N LEU A 80 -18.10 -0.61 -11.25
CA LEU A 80 -17.11 0.24 -10.55
C LEU A 80 -17.38 1.73 -10.75
N ILE A 81 -17.80 2.16 -11.95
CA ILE A 81 -18.20 3.54 -12.22
C ILE A 81 -19.47 3.86 -11.44
N GLN A 82 -20.44 2.95 -11.39
CA GLN A 82 -21.68 3.12 -10.64
C GLN A 82 -21.43 3.12 -9.12
N PHE A 83 -20.50 2.30 -8.63
CA PHE A 83 -20.04 2.34 -7.24
C PHE A 83 -19.34 3.66 -6.91
N LYS A 84 -18.44 4.13 -7.79
CA LYS A 84 -17.77 5.44 -7.65
C LYS A 84 -18.77 6.59 -7.67
N ASN A 85 -19.71 6.59 -8.60
CA ASN A 85 -20.74 7.62 -8.72
C ASN A 85 -21.71 7.58 -7.52
N ASN A 86 -22.07 6.39 -7.02
CA ASN A 86 -22.86 6.25 -5.78
C ASN A 86 -22.10 6.76 -4.56
N LEU A 87 -20.79 6.49 -4.47
CA LEU A 87 -19.94 7.06 -3.42
C LEU A 87 -19.89 8.59 -3.55
N GLN A 88 -19.71 9.11 -4.75
CA GLN A 88 -19.59 10.54 -5.02
C GLN A 88 -20.90 11.29 -4.77
N CYS A 89 -22.06 10.73 -5.17
CA CYS A 89 -23.37 11.27 -4.85
C CYS A 89 -23.66 11.24 -3.34
N ARG A 90 -23.28 10.16 -2.63
CA ARG A 90 -23.40 10.10 -1.16
C ARG A 90 -22.52 11.13 -0.45
N LEU A 91 -21.40 11.52 -1.06
CA LEU A 91 -20.52 12.57 -0.54
C LEU A 91 -21.04 13.98 -0.85
N GLN A 92 -21.61 14.21 -2.04
CA GLN A 92 -22.14 15.52 -2.45
C GLN A 92 -23.47 15.87 -1.77
N ASN A 93 -24.38 14.91 -1.54
CA ASN A 93 -25.63 15.16 -0.81
C ASN A 93 -25.43 15.53 0.67
N ARG A 94 -24.22 15.41 1.22
CA ARG A 94 -23.87 15.91 2.56
C ARG A 94 -23.48 17.39 2.59
N GLN A 95 -23.22 18.03 1.46
CA GLN A 95 -22.73 19.42 1.41
C GLN A 95 -23.84 20.48 1.42
N ASN A 96 -25.12 20.10 1.24
CA ASN A 96 -26.21 21.06 1.04
C ASN A 96 -27.11 21.31 2.28
N TRP A 97 -26.63 20.98 3.48
CA TRP A 97 -27.34 21.28 4.74
C TRP A 97 -26.65 22.43 5.46
N ASN A 98 -26.96 23.65 5.04
CA ASN A 98 -26.60 24.86 5.76
C ASN A 98 -27.73 25.26 6.73
N HIS A 99 -27.32 25.62 7.95
CA HIS A 99 -28.07 26.25 9.05
C HIS A 99 -28.95 25.35 9.95
N ASN A 100 -28.32 24.63 10.88
CA ASN A 100 -28.79 24.59 12.27
C ASN A 100 -27.64 24.17 13.22
N PRO A 101 -27.21 24.99 14.20
CA PRO A 101 -26.10 24.64 15.06
C PRO A 101 -26.66 23.94 16.30
N ASN A 102 -26.78 22.62 16.28
CA ASN A 102 -26.74 21.77 17.47
C ASN A 102 -26.66 20.30 17.01
N TYR A 103 -25.75 19.55 17.61
CA TYR A 103 -25.35 18.17 17.28
C TYR A 103 -24.33 18.03 16.13
N ALA A 104 -23.09 18.40 16.46
CA ALA A 104 -21.91 18.10 15.65
C ALA A 104 -21.63 16.59 15.62
N SER A 105 -21.81 15.96 14.45
CA SER A 105 -21.34 14.60 14.15
C SER A 105 -20.62 14.57 12.78
N GLN A 106 -19.48 15.25 12.75
CA GLN A 106 -18.19 14.81 12.18
C GLN A 106 -18.15 14.28 10.72
N THR A 107 -18.41 15.16 9.76
CA THR A 107 -17.88 15.08 8.37
C THR A 107 -16.53 15.79 8.22
N GLY A 108 -15.57 15.44 9.09
CA GLY A 108 -14.18 15.86 8.99
C GLY A 108 -13.29 14.67 9.33
N ASN A 109 -13.31 13.62 8.50
CA ASN A 109 -12.78 12.32 8.95
C ASN A 109 -12.20 11.40 7.86
N ILE A 110 -11.32 11.89 6.98
CA ILE A 110 -10.43 10.99 6.20
C ILE A 110 -8.97 11.31 6.48
N ASN A 111 -8.59 12.59 6.42
CA ASN A 111 -7.21 12.99 6.75
C ASN A 111 -6.89 12.88 8.25
N SER A 112 -7.88 13.05 9.13
CA SER A 112 -7.75 12.74 10.57
C SER A 112 -7.71 11.24 10.82
N ILE A 113 -8.51 10.41 10.12
CA ILE A 113 -8.41 8.94 10.22
C ILE A 113 -7.03 8.46 9.77
N ILE A 114 -6.47 9.01 8.68
CA ILE A 114 -5.11 8.69 8.22
C ILE A 114 -4.05 9.11 9.24
N ASN A 115 -4.21 10.27 9.88
CA ASN A 115 -3.32 10.72 10.96
C ASN A 115 -3.54 9.95 12.29
N GLU A 116 -4.71 9.34 12.48
CA GLU A 116 -5.10 8.57 13.66
C GLU A 116 -4.71 7.08 13.54
N ILE A 117 -4.55 6.56 12.32
CA ILE A 117 -3.84 5.30 12.02
C ILE A 117 -2.32 5.50 12.12
N ASN A 118 -1.88 6.33 13.08
CA ASN A 118 -0.50 6.32 13.51
C ASN A 118 -0.24 4.97 14.22
N PHE A 119 0.62 4.16 13.60
CA PHE A 119 1.06 2.85 14.07
C PHE A 119 2.18 2.93 15.12
N ASN A 120 2.49 4.14 15.60
CA ASN A 120 3.29 4.31 16.80
C ASN A 120 2.59 3.65 18.00
N ASN A 121 3.35 2.97 18.87
CA ASN A 121 2.90 2.18 20.03
C ASN A 121 2.26 0.80 19.74
N ILE A 122 2.48 0.23 18.56
CA ILE A 122 2.19 -1.20 18.35
C ILE A 122 3.17 -2.05 19.16
N ARG A 123 2.65 -2.97 19.99
CA ARG A 123 3.47 -4.00 20.64
C ARG A 123 3.60 -5.19 19.70
N TRP A 124 4.58 -5.10 18.80
CA TRP A 124 4.83 -6.11 17.76
C TRP A 124 5.00 -7.52 18.30
N THR A 125 5.55 -7.69 19.51
CA THR A 125 5.69 -9.01 20.16
C THR A 125 4.34 -9.73 20.27
N VAL A 126 3.28 -9.02 20.71
CA VAL A 126 1.93 -9.59 20.88
C VAL A 126 1.26 -9.79 19.53
N VAL A 127 1.41 -8.84 18.61
CA VAL A 127 0.82 -8.90 17.27
C VAL A 127 1.39 -10.08 16.48
N ILE A 128 2.71 -10.26 16.49
CA ILE A 128 3.38 -11.35 15.77
C ILE A 128 3.01 -12.70 16.37
N SER A 129 3.03 -12.84 17.71
CA SER A 129 2.67 -14.10 18.36
C SER A 129 1.23 -14.51 18.10
N ALA A 130 0.29 -13.56 18.21
CA ALA A 130 -1.12 -13.82 17.95
C ALA A 130 -1.38 -14.09 16.46
N ALA A 131 -0.69 -13.38 15.57
CA ALA A 131 -0.86 -13.58 14.14
C ALA A 131 -0.37 -14.95 13.68
N LEU A 132 0.79 -15.40 14.19
CA LEU A 132 1.30 -16.75 13.92
C LEU A 132 0.33 -17.83 14.40
N ALA A 133 -0.26 -17.65 15.60
CA ALA A 133 -1.25 -18.59 16.12
C ALA A 133 -2.48 -18.67 15.21
N ILE A 134 -3.06 -17.53 14.83
CA ILE A 134 -4.25 -17.48 13.96
C ILE A 134 -3.92 -18.06 12.57
N THR A 135 -2.79 -17.70 11.97
CA THR A 135 -2.37 -18.25 10.67
C THR A 135 -2.18 -19.76 10.73
N ALA A 136 -1.62 -20.30 11.83
CA ALA A 136 -1.51 -21.74 12.00
C ALA A 136 -2.89 -22.41 12.09
N ILE A 137 -3.83 -21.83 12.85
CA ILE A 137 -5.20 -22.33 12.95
C ILE A 137 -5.88 -22.35 11.58
N ASP A 138 -5.77 -21.27 10.81
CA ASP A 138 -6.31 -21.17 9.44
C ASP A 138 -5.67 -22.16 8.48
N ALA A 139 -4.38 -22.48 8.65
CA ALA A 139 -3.66 -23.38 7.77
C ALA A 139 -3.99 -24.87 8.03
N PHE A 140 -4.24 -25.25 9.29
CA PHE A 140 -4.40 -26.66 9.67
C PHE A 140 -5.85 -27.09 9.89
N THR A 141 -6.80 -26.16 10.00
CA THR A 141 -8.17 -26.49 10.38
C THR A 141 -9.21 -25.76 9.54
N GLN A 142 -10.23 -26.48 9.06
CA GLN A 142 -11.34 -25.90 8.29
C GLN A 142 -12.59 -25.72 9.18
N GLY A 143 -13.12 -24.50 9.23
CA GLY A 143 -14.48 -24.17 9.69
C GLY A 143 -14.69 -24.04 11.20
N ILE A 144 -14.33 -25.05 12.00
CA ILE A 144 -14.74 -25.13 13.43
C ILE A 144 -13.95 -24.16 14.33
N PHE A 145 -12.71 -23.83 13.97
CA PHE A 145 -11.84 -22.99 14.81
C PHE A 145 -11.98 -21.48 14.55
N THR A 146 -12.95 -21.07 13.73
CA THR A 146 -13.28 -19.66 13.50
C THR A 146 -13.65 -18.94 14.80
N LEU A 147 -14.36 -19.61 15.72
CA LEU A 147 -14.64 -19.09 17.05
C LEU A 147 -13.36 -18.85 17.87
N LEU A 148 -12.39 -19.75 17.75
CA LEU A 148 -11.12 -19.65 18.48
C LEU A 148 -10.29 -18.46 17.97
N ILE A 149 -10.34 -18.16 16.67
CA ILE A 149 -9.74 -16.96 16.08
C ILE A 149 -10.38 -15.69 16.66
N LEU A 150 -11.71 -15.64 16.76
CA LEU A 150 -12.40 -14.48 17.36
C LEU A 150 -12.00 -14.29 18.83
N VAL A 151 -11.91 -15.38 19.60
CA VAL A 151 -11.46 -15.33 21.00
C VAL A 151 -10.03 -14.79 21.11
N ILE A 152 -9.11 -15.23 20.25
CA ILE A 152 -7.73 -14.71 20.22
C ILE A 152 -7.73 -13.21 19.91
N LEU A 153 -8.52 -12.76 18.93
CA LEU A 153 -8.59 -11.33 18.59
C LEU A 153 -9.18 -10.48 19.72
N VAL A 154 -10.18 -10.99 20.44
CA VAL A 154 -10.72 -10.34 21.65
C VAL A 154 -9.66 -10.28 22.75
N ALA A 155 -8.91 -11.36 22.96
CA ALA A 155 -7.83 -11.40 23.93
C ALA A 155 -6.71 -10.39 23.59
N VAL A 156 -6.35 -10.26 22.31
CA VAL A 156 -5.39 -9.23 21.86
C VAL A 156 -5.89 -7.83 22.21
N GLY A 157 -7.18 -7.53 22.02
CA GLY A 157 -7.76 -6.25 22.43
C GLY A 157 -7.76 -6.03 23.94
N TYR A 158 -7.98 -7.09 24.72
CA TYR A 158 -8.05 -7.06 26.19
C TYR A 158 -6.68 -6.85 26.87
N LEU A 159 -5.58 -7.27 26.23
CA LEU A 159 -4.22 -7.18 26.79
C LEU A 159 -3.69 -5.74 26.97
N PHE A 160 -4.39 -4.73 26.46
CA PHE A 160 -3.96 -3.34 26.50
C PHE A 160 -4.88 -2.50 27.37
N ASN A 161 -4.29 -1.67 28.22
CA ASN A 161 -5.05 -0.75 29.08
C ASN A 161 -5.74 0.35 28.24
N ASP A 162 -5.08 0.83 27.21
CA ASP A 162 -5.67 1.80 26.28
C ASP A 162 -6.52 1.08 25.22
N ARG A 163 -7.83 1.34 25.24
CA ARG A 163 -8.79 0.79 24.28
C ARG A 163 -8.37 1.03 22.83
N ILE A 164 -7.89 2.24 22.53
CA ILE A 164 -7.47 2.61 21.17
C ILE A 164 -6.25 1.80 20.71
N ILE A 165 -5.29 1.55 21.62
CA ILE A 165 -4.10 0.74 21.33
C ILE A 165 -4.50 -0.73 21.12
N GLY A 166 -5.42 -1.25 21.94
CA GLY A 166 -5.96 -2.61 21.79
C GLY A 166 -6.66 -2.82 20.45
N ILE A 167 -7.51 -1.89 20.02
CA ILE A 167 -8.19 -1.93 18.70
C ILE A 167 -7.16 -1.95 17.57
N LYS A 168 -6.15 -1.07 17.62
CA LYS A 168 -5.10 -1.00 16.59
C LYS A 168 -4.33 -2.32 16.48
N ASN A 169 -3.92 -2.89 17.61
CA ASN A 169 -3.16 -4.14 17.62
C ASN A 169 -4.00 -5.32 17.13
N ALA A 170 -5.26 -5.42 17.53
CA ALA A 170 -6.16 -6.48 17.07
C ALA A 170 -6.50 -6.36 15.58
N LEU A 171 -6.71 -5.14 15.06
CA LEU A 171 -6.91 -4.86 13.63
C LEU A 171 -5.73 -5.35 12.79
N ILE A 172 -4.51 -4.96 13.18
CA ILE A 172 -3.29 -5.34 12.46
C ILE A 172 -3.06 -6.85 12.56
N THR A 173 -3.29 -7.43 13.74
CA THR A 173 -3.21 -8.88 13.95
C THR A 173 -4.16 -9.60 12.99
N GLY A 174 -5.43 -9.19 12.92
CA GLY A 174 -6.41 -9.79 12.01
C GLY A 174 -6.02 -9.63 10.53
N ALA A 175 -5.55 -8.46 10.12
CA ALA A 175 -5.11 -8.21 8.75
C ALA A 175 -3.92 -9.11 8.34
N ILE A 176 -2.88 -9.17 9.19
CA ILE A 176 -1.68 -9.98 8.94
C ILE A 176 -2.05 -11.47 8.90
N SER A 177 -2.86 -11.93 9.87
CA SER A 177 -3.18 -13.35 10.01
C SER A 177 -3.91 -13.89 8.79
N PHE A 178 -4.95 -13.19 8.33
CA PHE A 178 -5.76 -13.59 7.18
C PHE A 178 -5.01 -13.41 5.85
N PHE A 179 -4.11 -12.43 5.76
CA PHE A 179 -3.21 -12.28 4.62
C PHE A 179 -2.30 -13.50 4.47
N PHE A 180 -1.62 -13.91 5.55
CA PHE A 180 -0.75 -15.08 5.52
C PHE A 180 -1.54 -16.39 5.40
N GLY A 181 -2.69 -16.53 6.07
CA GLY A 181 -3.59 -17.67 5.92
C GLY A 181 -4.05 -17.86 4.46
N SER A 182 -4.37 -16.75 3.77
CA SER A 182 -4.72 -16.77 2.35
C SER A 182 -3.54 -17.17 1.44
N LEU A 183 -2.29 -16.86 1.82
CA LEU A 183 -1.10 -17.29 1.09
C LEU A 183 -0.88 -18.80 1.24
N PHE A 184 -1.04 -19.35 2.45
CA PHE A 184 -0.90 -20.79 2.68
C PHE A 184 -1.98 -21.63 1.99
N THR A 185 -3.21 -21.10 1.90
CA THR A 185 -4.33 -21.76 1.23
C THR A 185 -4.33 -21.56 -0.30
N SER A 186 -3.26 -21.00 -0.88
CA SER A 186 -3.09 -20.75 -2.33
C SER A 186 -4.23 -19.97 -3.01
N SER A 187 -5.04 -19.27 -2.22
CA SER A 187 -6.26 -18.58 -2.69
C SER A 187 -5.98 -17.13 -3.06
N PHE A 188 -5.10 -16.90 -4.04
CA PHE A 188 -4.62 -15.56 -4.42
C PHE A 188 -5.72 -14.57 -4.82
N LEU A 189 -6.83 -15.05 -5.40
CA LEU A 189 -7.97 -14.20 -5.76
C LEU A 189 -8.73 -13.67 -4.54
N LEU A 190 -8.66 -14.39 -3.42
CA LEU A 190 -9.33 -14.03 -2.17
C LEU A 190 -8.41 -13.29 -1.19
N LEU A 191 -7.16 -13.07 -1.54
CA LEU A 191 -6.17 -12.44 -0.66
C LEU A 191 -6.61 -11.05 -0.18
N ILE A 192 -7.06 -10.18 -1.09
CA ILE A 192 -7.56 -8.85 -0.74
C ILE A 192 -8.85 -8.93 0.09
N PRO A 193 -9.93 -9.62 -0.34
CA PRO A 193 -11.17 -9.66 0.44
C PRO A 193 -10.99 -10.35 1.80
N LEU A 194 -10.20 -11.42 1.91
CA LEU A 194 -9.94 -12.08 3.20
C LEU A 194 -9.12 -11.19 4.14
N THR A 195 -8.15 -10.44 3.64
CA THR A 195 -7.40 -9.47 4.45
C THR A 195 -8.32 -8.37 4.99
N ILE A 196 -9.28 -7.88 4.18
CA ILE A 196 -10.27 -6.90 4.63
C ILE A 196 -11.18 -7.49 5.71
N VAL A 197 -11.67 -8.72 5.51
CA VAL A 197 -12.48 -9.43 6.52
C VAL A 197 -11.69 -9.60 7.82
N GLY A 198 -10.43 -10.01 7.75
CA GLY A 198 -9.53 -10.13 8.90
C GLY A 198 -9.34 -8.80 9.63
N ALA A 199 -9.16 -7.70 8.90
CA ALA A 199 -9.04 -6.37 9.50
C ALA A 199 -10.33 -5.92 10.20
N ILE A 200 -11.50 -6.16 9.60
CA ILE A 200 -12.81 -5.83 10.19
C ILE A 200 -13.03 -6.65 11.46
N ASN A 201 -12.81 -7.96 11.40
CA ASN A 201 -12.94 -8.86 12.54
C ASN A 201 -11.98 -8.47 13.68
N GLY A 202 -10.73 -8.13 13.33
CA GLY A 202 -9.74 -7.63 14.28
C GLY A 202 -10.18 -6.33 14.96
N ALA A 203 -10.73 -5.38 14.21
CA ALA A 203 -11.22 -4.12 14.77
C ALA A 203 -12.40 -4.32 15.74
N VAL A 204 -13.39 -5.12 15.34
CA VAL A 204 -14.58 -5.42 16.15
C VAL A 204 -14.20 -6.18 17.42
N CYS A 205 -13.41 -7.25 17.29
CA CYS A 205 -12.95 -8.04 18.44
C CYS A 205 -12.03 -7.23 19.36
N GLY A 206 -11.15 -6.39 18.79
CA GLY A 206 -10.31 -5.47 19.54
C GLY A 206 -11.11 -4.47 20.36
N TRP A 207 -12.19 -3.93 19.79
CA TRP A 207 -13.11 -3.04 20.50
C TRP A 207 -13.80 -3.77 21.66
N ILE A 208 -14.31 -4.98 21.42
CA ILE A 208 -14.96 -5.80 22.45
C ILE A 208 -13.98 -6.10 23.58
N GLY A 209 -12.76 -6.55 23.27
CA GLY A 209 -11.72 -6.84 24.25
C GLY A 209 -11.32 -5.62 25.07
N GLY A 210 -11.10 -4.48 24.41
CA GLY A 210 -10.80 -3.22 25.09
C GLY A 210 -11.97 -2.68 25.92
N TYR A 211 -13.22 -2.93 25.51
CA TYR A 211 -14.41 -2.57 26.29
C TYR A 211 -14.51 -3.42 27.57
N LEU A 212 -14.29 -4.74 27.47
CA LEU A 212 -14.26 -5.65 28.61
C LEU A 212 -13.17 -5.25 29.61
N LYS A 213 -11.98 -4.89 29.12
CA LYS A 213 -10.86 -4.45 29.97
C LYS A 213 -11.17 -3.18 30.77
N THR A 214 -12.00 -2.28 30.24
CA THR A 214 -12.40 -1.04 30.94
C THR A 214 -13.53 -1.22 31.95
N ARG A 215 -14.17 -2.40 31.99
CA ARG A 215 -15.35 -2.68 32.84
C ARG A 215 -15.05 -3.65 33.99
N LEU A 216 -13.95 -4.41 33.90
CA LEU A 216 -13.44 -5.36 34.89
C LEU A 216 -12.26 -4.72 35.64
#